data_AF-A0A5C8HSR9-F1
#
_entry.id   AF-A0A5C8HSR9-F1
#
_cell.length_a   1.000
_cell.length_b   1.000
_cell.length_c   1.000
_cell.angle_alpha   90.00
_cell.angle_beta   90.00
_cell.angle_gamma   90.00
#
_symmetry.space_group_name_H-M   'P 1'
#
loop_
_entity.id
_entity.type
_entity.pdbx_description
1 polymer ?
#
loop_
_entity_poly.entity_id
_entity_poly.type
_entity_poly.pdbx_seq_one_letter_code
_entity_poly.pdbx_strand_id
1 'polypeptide(L)'
;MTFAATTPPLVPLPVSFDSAPAVRLSAQSRVLAPAELQREAQELANAIATRTGLELAVAEGADGIDGDIVFALETDAPASTDAPGSADAYRIDTSGGLVSISASATAGAFWAMQTLRQLLAQDEDGWYVTGAVIADEPRYAYRGVMLDVARHFFGVDDVKRYIDAMSAYKFNVLHLHLTDDQGWRLHSDAYPELTEKASASSALGDPGGYYTAADYEEIVSYAASRHMTIVPEVDMPGHTHAVTLAYPEFTKDTVIMDSVIETAKLFGDDLPVHGTTYTGWGVGFSSLKINDPATDAFVSDIFREIASATPGPFIHLGGDESLGTTEEDFASFIAMASRAVQATGKTAIAWHEAGKAADLAPGTIGQYWGFVEPQPGYAEEARAFVAKGGALILSPADVSYLDMKPTADYPIGLVWANGPTAVEAAYSWEPTDVISGVAPEAILGVEAPMWSESARTIDDVFSLAFPRAAAIAEIAWSPQLSPLRTWESFRGRIASHPQAWQSERITFHDSEEITWVTA
;
A
#
# COMPACT_ATOMS: atom_id res chain seq x y z
N MET A 1 8.20 34.24 -26.45
CA MET A 1 8.18 32.77 -26.49
C MET A 1 6.99 32.36 -25.65
N THR A 2 5.92 31.90 -26.29
CA THR A 2 4.73 31.35 -25.63
C THR A 2 5.15 30.05 -24.95
N PHE A 3 5.15 30.03 -23.62
CA PHE A 3 5.25 28.80 -22.85
C PHE A 3 4.09 27.91 -23.31
N ALA A 4 4.39 26.80 -23.99
CA ALA A 4 3.42 25.70 -24.07
C ALA A 4 3.11 25.35 -22.61
N ALA A 5 1.84 25.37 -22.22
CA ALA A 5 1.43 24.98 -20.89
C ALA A 5 1.91 23.53 -20.68
N THR A 6 3.02 23.37 -19.98
CA THR A 6 3.54 22.07 -19.57
C THR A 6 2.49 21.47 -18.66
N THR A 7 2.00 20.27 -19.00
CA THR A 7 1.13 19.49 -18.11
C THR A 7 1.77 19.48 -16.72
N PRO A 8 1.06 19.88 -15.67
CA PRO A 8 1.63 19.99 -14.33
C PRO A 8 2.16 18.63 -13.88
N PRO A 9 3.21 18.58 -13.04
CA PRO A 9 3.84 17.33 -12.58
C PRO A 9 2.99 16.67 -11.50
N LEU A 10 1.73 16.37 -11.80
CA LEU A 10 0.78 15.79 -10.86
C LEU A 10 0.70 14.30 -11.08
N VAL A 11 1.06 13.51 -10.07
CA VAL A 11 0.87 12.05 -10.03
C VAL A 11 0.29 11.71 -8.65
N PRO A 12 -0.92 11.14 -8.55
CA PRO A 12 -1.85 10.82 -9.64
C PRO A 12 -2.35 12.03 -10.44
N LEU A 13 -2.69 11.80 -11.71
CA LEU A 13 -3.41 12.77 -12.55
C LEU A 13 -4.79 13.08 -11.95
N PRO A 14 -5.14 14.36 -11.70
CA PRO A 14 -6.44 14.70 -11.13
C PRO A 14 -7.59 14.51 -12.13
N VAL A 15 -8.82 14.44 -11.62
CA VAL A 15 -10.04 14.37 -12.44
C VAL A 15 -10.15 15.54 -13.42
N SER A 16 -9.94 16.76 -12.94
CA SER A 16 -9.87 17.95 -13.79
C SER A 16 -8.75 18.89 -13.37
N PHE A 17 -8.13 19.54 -14.35
CA PHE A 17 -7.12 20.56 -14.14
C PHE A 17 -7.27 21.66 -15.20
N ASP A 18 -7.42 22.90 -14.76
CA ASP A 18 -7.36 24.09 -15.61
C ASP A 18 -6.26 25.04 -15.11
N SER A 19 -5.52 25.64 -16.03
CA SER A 19 -4.48 26.61 -15.68
C SER A 19 -5.07 27.89 -15.08
N ALA A 20 -4.47 28.37 -14.00
CA ALA A 20 -4.81 29.63 -13.35
C ALA A 20 -3.53 30.42 -13.00
N PRO A 21 -3.62 31.67 -12.53
CA PRO A 21 -2.47 32.41 -12.05
C PRO A 21 -1.76 31.70 -10.89
N ALA A 22 -0.43 31.69 -10.93
CA ALA A 22 0.41 31.16 -9.85
C ALA A 22 0.31 32.04 -8.58
N VAL A 23 0.51 31.42 -7.42
CA VAL A 23 0.47 32.10 -6.12
C VAL A 23 1.87 32.14 -5.53
N ARG A 24 2.40 33.33 -5.31
CA ARG A 24 3.73 33.52 -4.71
C ARG A 24 3.69 33.27 -3.21
N LEU A 25 4.65 32.49 -2.72
CA LEU A 25 4.82 32.26 -1.29
C LEU A 25 5.95 33.16 -0.76
N SER A 26 5.75 33.68 0.45
CA SER A 26 6.73 34.52 1.13
C SER A 26 6.75 34.22 2.63
N ALA A 27 7.66 34.84 3.37
CA ALA A 27 7.67 34.77 4.84
C ALA A 27 6.44 35.45 5.49
N GLN A 28 5.60 36.15 4.72
CA GLN A 28 4.35 36.74 5.20
C GLN A 28 3.13 35.84 4.90
N SER A 29 3.30 34.83 4.04
CA SER A 29 2.25 33.86 3.74
C SER A 29 1.88 33.05 4.98
N ARG A 30 0.61 32.69 5.09
CA ARG A 30 0.05 31.90 6.20
C ARG A 30 -0.70 30.70 5.67
N VAL A 31 -0.85 29.69 6.52
CA VAL A 31 -1.79 28.59 6.33
C VAL A 31 -2.95 28.81 7.29
N LEU A 32 -4.13 29.13 6.74
CA LEU A 32 -5.35 29.37 7.50
C LEU A 32 -6.26 28.14 7.36
N ALA A 33 -6.82 27.67 8.47
CA ALA A 33 -7.72 26.52 8.47
C ALA A 33 -8.74 26.61 9.59
N PRO A 34 -9.92 25.96 9.48
CA PRO A 34 -10.81 25.75 10.62
C PRO A 34 -10.14 24.83 11.66
N ALA A 35 -10.69 24.78 12.88
CA ALA A 35 -10.14 24.00 13.99
C ALA A 35 -9.95 22.51 13.64
N GLU A 36 -10.87 21.95 12.85
CA GLU A 36 -10.90 20.56 12.41
C GLU A 36 -9.76 20.20 11.44
N LEU A 37 -9.18 21.19 10.75
CA LEU A 37 -8.12 21.01 9.74
C LEU A 37 -6.76 21.56 10.19
N GLN A 38 -6.61 21.93 11.47
CA GLN A 38 -5.35 22.47 11.99
C GLN A 38 -4.19 21.50 11.87
N ARG A 39 -4.45 20.18 11.95
CA ARG A 39 -3.41 19.16 11.76
C ARG A 39 -2.90 19.17 10.32
N GLU A 40 -3.81 19.06 9.35
CA GLU A 40 -3.48 19.06 7.92
C GLU A 40 -2.77 20.37 7.53
N ALA A 41 -3.23 21.51 8.06
CA ALA A 41 -2.58 22.81 7.86
C ALA A 41 -1.13 22.83 8.40
N GLN A 42 -0.91 22.27 9.60
CA GLN A 42 0.42 22.19 10.20
C GLN A 42 1.34 21.23 9.46
N GLU A 43 0.83 20.08 9.00
CA GLU A 43 1.59 19.14 8.19
C GLU A 43 2.01 19.77 6.85
N LEU A 44 1.12 20.50 6.19
CA LEU A 44 1.45 21.23 4.97
C LEU A 44 2.53 22.28 5.22
N ALA A 45 2.40 23.07 6.29
CA ALA A 45 3.38 24.09 6.65
C ALA A 45 4.77 23.46 6.90
N ASN A 46 4.82 22.30 7.58
CA ASN A 46 6.06 21.56 7.82
C ASN A 46 6.67 21.03 6.52
N ALA A 47 5.84 20.51 5.60
CA ALA A 47 6.30 20.04 4.30
C ALA A 47 6.86 21.18 3.44
N ILE A 48 6.18 22.34 3.42
CA ILE A 48 6.65 23.56 2.76
C ILE A 48 7.99 23.99 3.38
N ALA A 49 8.09 24.08 4.70
CA ALA A 49 9.32 24.50 5.37
C ALA A 49 10.50 23.56 5.05
N THR A 50 10.25 22.25 5.03
CA THR A 50 11.28 21.23 4.70
C THR A 50 11.81 21.39 3.27
N ARG A 51 10.92 21.62 2.30
CA ARG A 51 11.31 21.74 0.88
C ARG A 51 11.88 23.13 0.53
N THR A 52 11.35 24.18 1.15
CA THR A 52 11.56 25.57 0.70
C THR A 52 12.36 26.44 1.67
N GLY A 53 12.42 26.06 2.94
CA GLY A 53 12.92 26.90 4.04
C GLY A 53 11.96 28.00 4.49
N LEU A 54 10.76 28.11 3.90
CA LEU A 54 9.74 29.09 4.31
C LEU A 54 8.94 28.57 5.51
N GLU A 55 9.07 29.24 6.65
CA GLU A 55 8.24 28.98 7.83
C GLU A 55 6.94 29.76 7.74
N LEU A 56 5.86 29.09 7.32
CA LEU A 56 4.53 29.70 7.23
C LEU A 56 3.81 29.58 8.58
N ALA A 57 3.22 30.68 9.05
CA ALA A 57 2.42 30.65 10.27
C ALA A 57 1.10 29.92 10.02
N VAL A 58 0.73 29.01 10.93
CA VAL A 58 -0.56 28.32 10.92
C VAL A 58 -1.49 29.02 11.89
N ALA A 59 -2.71 29.33 11.44
CA ALA A 59 -3.71 30.00 12.28
C ALA A 59 -5.14 29.54 11.97
N GLU A 60 -6.04 29.72 12.92
CA GLU A 60 -7.46 29.50 12.70
C GLU A 60 -8.06 30.66 11.89
N GLY A 61 -8.82 30.35 10.85
CA GLY A 61 -9.56 31.36 10.07
C GLY A 61 -9.82 30.96 8.61
N ALA A 62 -10.61 31.79 7.92
CA ALA A 62 -10.95 31.64 6.50
C ALA A 62 -10.67 32.91 5.67
N ASP A 63 -10.37 34.04 6.33
CA ASP A 63 -10.12 35.33 5.68
C ASP A 63 -8.64 35.46 5.27
N GLY A 64 -8.31 34.84 4.13
CA GLY A 64 -6.98 34.92 3.52
C GLY A 64 -6.74 36.22 2.75
N ILE A 65 -5.46 36.53 2.55
CA ILE A 65 -4.99 37.57 1.62
C ILE A 65 -4.11 36.94 0.54
N ASP A 66 -3.70 37.72 -0.47
CA ASP A 66 -2.80 37.28 -1.52
C ASP A 66 -1.55 36.57 -0.94
N GLY A 67 -1.25 35.38 -1.47
CA GLY A 67 -0.13 34.55 -1.02
C GLY A 67 -0.43 33.61 0.16
N ASP A 68 -1.61 33.68 0.78
CA ASP A 68 -2.03 32.71 1.80
C ASP A 68 -2.49 31.38 1.19
N ILE A 69 -2.50 30.33 2.02
CA ILE A 69 -3.16 29.05 1.76
C ILE A 69 -4.32 28.93 2.74
N VAL A 70 -5.53 28.69 2.24
CA VAL A 70 -6.76 28.70 3.04
C VAL A 70 -7.51 27.39 2.86
N PHE A 71 -7.70 26.65 3.95
CA PHE A 71 -8.54 25.47 4.00
C PHE A 71 -9.96 25.81 4.41
N ALA A 72 -10.93 25.12 3.80
CA ALA A 72 -12.34 25.16 4.15
C ALA A 72 -12.95 23.76 4.14
N LEU A 73 -13.81 23.48 5.12
CA LEU A 73 -14.72 22.36 5.07
C LEU A 73 -16.06 22.85 4.50
N GLU A 74 -16.44 22.33 3.34
CA GLU A 74 -17.65 22.74 2.62
C GLU A 74 -18.54 21.52 2.38
N THR A 75 -19.79 21.58 2.83
CA THR A 75 -20.76 20.49 2.65
C THR A 75 -21.20 20.31 1.20
N ASP A 76 -21.06 21.37 0.37
CA ASP A 76 -21.40 21.39 -1.05
C ASP A 76 -20.14 21.41 -1.96
N ALA A 77 -18.95 21.10 -1.40
CA ALA A 77 -17.75 20.86 -2.21
C ALA A 77 -18.08 19.79 -3.27
N PRO A 78 -17.49 19.85 -4.49
CA PRO A 78 -17.88 18.97 -5.59
C PRO A 78 -17.55 17.52 -5.27
N ALA A 79 -18.47 16.83 -4.58
CA ALA A 79 -18.59 15.40 -4.55
C ALA A 79 -19.47 15.03 -5.74
N SER A 80 -18.89 14.35 -6.73
CA SER A 80 -19.70 13.66 -7.71
C SER A 80 -20.40 12.50 -6.99
N THR A 81 -21.62 12.75 -6.51
CA THR A 81 -22.58 11.74 -6.01
C THR A 81 -22.18 10.98 -4.73
N ASP A 82 -23.13 10.23 -4.16
CA ASP A 82 -22.95 9.29 -3.01
C ASP A 82 -21.99 8.11 -3.33
N ALA A 83 -21.00 8.32 -4.19
CA ALA A 83 -20.04 7.32 -4.64
C ALA A 83 -19.03 6.97 -3.52
N PRO A 84 -18.52 5.72 -3.48
CA PRO A 84 -17.39 5.35 -2.63
C PRO A 84 -16.21 6.32 -2.86
N GLY A 85 -15.66 6.89 -1.79
CA GLY A 85 -14.55 7.86 -1.88
C GLY A 85 -14.94 9.34 -1.90
N SER A 86 -16.23 9.69 -1.75
CA SER A 86 -16.68 11.10 -1.67
C SER A 86 -16.04 11.93 -0.54
N ALA A 87 -15.59 11.28 0.55
CA ALA A 87 -14.85 11.92 1.64
C ALA A 87 -13.39 12.26 1.25
N ASP A 88 -12.86 11.63 0.21
CA ASP A 88 -11.53 11.87 -0.34
C ASP A 88 -11.52 12.97 -1.42
N ALA A 89 -12.69 13.47 -1.83
CA ALA A 89 -12.81 14.50 -2.86
C ALA A 89 -12.39 15.88 -2.35
N TYR A 90 -11.78 16.67 -3.22
CA TYR A 90 -11.34 18.03 -2.89
C TYR A 90 -11.28 18.95 -4.12
N ARG A 91 -11.15 20.25 -3.85
CA ARG A 91 -10.89 21.28 -4.86
C ARG A 91 -9.75 22.19 -4.42
N ILE A 92 -8.90 22.56 -5.37
CA ILE A 92 -7.86 23.60 -5.23
C ILE A 92 -8.18 24.72 -6.23
N ASP A 93 -8.13 25.97 -5.81
CA ASP A 93 -8.34 27.12 -6.68
C ASP A 93 -7.34 28.23 -6.37
N THR A 94 -6.51 28.60 -7.36
CA THR A 94 -5.53 29.68 -7.23
C THR A 94 -5.93 30.98 -7.92
N SER A 95 -7.14 31.04 -8.49
CA SER A 95 -7.58 32.15 -9.36
C SER A 95 -7.66 33.50 -8.63
N GLY A 96 -7.82 33.46 -7.31
CA GLY A 96 -8.00 34.64 -6.45
C GLY A 96 -6.72 35.27 -5.91
N GLY A 97 -5.53 34.80 -6.32
CA GLY A 97 -4.24 35.30 -5.79
C GLY A 97 -3.79 34.67 -4.46
N LEU A 98 -4.60 33.76 -3.92
CA LEU A 98 -4.30 32.88 -2.79
C LEU A 98 -4.63 31.44 -3.18
N VAL A 99 -4.19 30.45 -2.40
CA VAL A 99 -4.55 29.04 -2.62
C VAL A 99 -5.76 28.67 -1.77
N SER A 100 -6.92 28.47 -2.39
CA SER A 100 -8.12 27.98 -1.71
C SER A 100 -8.20 26.47 -1.81
N ILE A 101 -8.36 25.77 -0.68
CA ILE A 101 -8.59 24.33 -0.58
C ILE A 101 -9.97 24.11 0.04
N SER A 102 -10.84 23.38 -0.65
CA SER A 102 -12.15 22.96 -0.14
C SER A 102 -12.31 21.45 -0.20
N ALA A 103 -12.87 20.87 0.85
CA ALA A 103 -13.19 19.45 0.94
C ALA A 103 -14.41 19.23 1.84
N SER A 104 -15.10 18.10 1.68
CA SER A 104 -16.25 17.72 2.53
C SER A 104 -15.83 17.02 3.83
N ALA A 105 -14.59 16.52 3.89
CA ALA A 105 -14.01 15.84 5.04
C ALA A 105 -12.48 16.08 5.13
N THR A 106 -11.90 15.69 6.26
CA THR A 106 -10.46 15.83 6.54
C THR A 106 -9.57 15.07 5.56
N ALA A 107 -10.03 13.92 5.06
CA ALA A 107 -9.27 13.12 4.09
C ALA A 107 -9.08 13.87 2.75
N GLY A 108 -10.14 14.44 2.19
CA GLY A 108 -10.04 15.28 0.99
C GLY A 108 -9.07 16.46 1.17
N ALA A 109 -9.11 17.14 2.32
CA ALA A 109 -8.15 18.21 2.62
C ALA A 109 -6.70 17.71 2.68
N PHE A 110 -6.47 16.52 3.25
CA PHE A 110 -5.16 15.89 3.25
C PHE A 110 -4.69 15.51 1.84
N TRP A 111 -5.55 14.98 0.97
CA TRP A 111 -5.19 14.69 -0.42
C TRP A 111 -4.91 15.95 -1.25
N ALA A 112 -5.63 17.05 -0.97
CA ALA A 112 -5.35 18.36 -1.54
C ALA A 112 -3.96 18.87 -1.16
N MET A 113 -3.55 18.68 0.10
CA MET A 113 -2.19 18.98 0.57
C MET A 113 -1.14 18.22 -0.25
N GLN A 114 -1.35 16.92 -0.55
CA GLN A 114 -0.41 16.15 -1.35
C GLN A 114 -0.27 16.69 -2.77
N THR A 115 -1.38 17.07 -3.41
CA THR A 115 -1.36 17.74 -4.71
C THR A 115 -0.64 19.08 -4.65
N LEU A 116 -0.87 19.88 -3.60
CA LEU A 116 -0.20 21.16 -3.43
C LEU A 116 1.33 21.01 -3.29
N ARG A 117 1.79 19.99 -2.56
CA ARG A 117 3.22 19.67 -2.45
C ARG A 117 3.85 19.45 -3.82
N GLN A 118 3.15 18.84 -4.77
CA GLN A 118 3.65 18.62 -6.14
C GLN A 118 3.59 19.90 -6.99
N LEU A 119 2.66 20.82 -6.74
CA LEU A 119 2.55 22.11 -7.42
C LEU A 119 3.59 23.14 -6.97
N LEU A 120 4.28 22.92 -5.84
CA LEU A 120 5.37 23.79 -5.39
C LEU A 120 6.52 23.81 -6.41
N ALA A 121 6.86 25.01 -6.85
CA ALA A 121 7.91 25.29 -7.80
C ALA A 121 8.70 26.53 -7.38
N GLN A 122 9.87 26.71 -7.99
CA GLN A 122 10.76 27.83 -7.73
C GLN A 122 11.25 28.45 -9.04
N ASP A 123 11.37 29.77 -9.06
CA ASP A 123 12.06 30.51 -10.11
C ASP A 123 12.98 31.59 -9.49
N GLU A 124 13.46 32.53 -10.32
CA GLU A 124 14.36 33.61 -9.90
C GLU A 124 13.77 34.52 -8.81
N ASP A 125 12.44 34.64 -8.75
CA ASP A 125 11.73 35.50 -7.79
C ASP A 125 11.37 34.76 -6.48
N GLY A 126 11.61 33.45 -6.41
CA GLY A 126 11.40 32.62 -5.22
C GLY A 126 10.36 31.51 -5.41
N TRP A 127 9.82 31.03 -4.29
CA TRP A 127 8.89 29.91 -4.26
C TRP A 127 7.46 30.32 -4.60
N TYR A 128 6.76 29.45 -5.30
CA TYR A 128 5.36 29.64 -5.68
C TYR A 128 4.63 28.32 -5.81
N VAL A 129 3.29 28.41 -5.78
CA VAL A 129 2.40 27.32 -6.16
C VAL A 129 2.01 27.53 -7.62
N THR A 130 2.27 26.52 -8.45
CA THR A 130 1.85 26.50 -9.85
C THR A 130 0.33 26.68 -9.92
N GLY A 131 -0.12 27.69 -10.66
CA GLY A 131 -1.50 28.12 -10.64
C GLY A 131 -2.45 27.15 -11.33
N ALA A 132 -3.51 26.76 -10.62
CA ALA A 132 -4.44 25.74 -11.05
C ALA A 132 -5.83 25.91 -10.44
N VAL A 133 -6.83 25.45 -11.19
CA VAL A 133 -8.13 25.04 -10.67
C VAL A 133 -8.24 23.53 -10.83
N ILE A 134 -8.32 22.82 -9.70
CA ILE A 134 -8.35 21.36 -9.63
C ILE A 134 -9.62 20.95 -8.92
N ALA A 135 -10.36 20.00 -9.49
CA ALA A 135 -11.34 19.20 -8.78
C ALA A 135 -10.90 17.75 -8.93
N ASP A 136 -10.87 17.01 -7.83
CA ASP A 136 -10.24 15.70 -7.81
C ASP A 136 -10.91 14.77 -6.78
N GLU A 137 -11.02 13.50 -7.15
CA GLU A 137 -11.60 12.43 -6.33
C GLU A 137 -11.02 11.09 -6.79
N PRO A 138 -10.92 10.08 -5.92
CA PRO A 138 -10.34 8.80 -6.29
C PRO A 138 -11.28 7.97 -7.18
N ARG A 139 -10.71 7.22 -8.12
CA ARG A 139 -11.41 6.18 -8.87
C ARG A 139 -11.81 4.99 -7.99
N TYR A 140 -10.91 4.52 -7.12
CA TYR A 140 -11.13 3.37 -6.25
C TYR A 140 -11.07 3.74 -4.78
N ALA A 141 -11.93 3.09 -3.98
CA ALA A 141 -11.99 3.30 -2.53
C ALA A 141 -10.81 2.65 -1.80
N TYR A 142 -10.27 1.54 -2.31
CA TYR A 142 -9.09 0.88 -1.77
C TYR A 142 -7.87 1.15 -2.65
N ARG A 143 -6.88 1.84 -2.08
CA ARG A 143 -5.63 2.19 -2.75
C ARG A 143 -4.51 1.70 -1.84
N GLY A 144 -4.15 0.44 -2.04
CA GLY A 144 -3.25 -0.29 -1.15
C GLY A 144 -1.79 -0.25 -1.55
N VAL A 145 -0.96 -0.29 -0.53
CA VAL A 145 0.45 -0.69 -0.60
C VAL A 145 0.67 -1.72 0.50
N MET A 146 1.40 -2.81 0.19
CA MET A 146 1.81 -3.77 1.21
C MET A 146 3.26 -3.53 1.61
N LEU A 147 3.58 -3.70 2.88
CA LEU A 147 4.96 -3.85 3.34
C LEU A 147 5.11 -5.21 4.05
N ASP A 148 5.96 -6.06 3.49
CA ASP A 148 6.43 -7.27 4.13
C ASP A 148 7.45 -6.93 5.21
N VAL A 149 7.10 -7.23 6.45
CA VAL A 149 7.97 -7.07 7.62
C VAL A 149 8.40 -8.44 8.19
N ALA A 150 7.91 -9.53 7.58
CA ALA A 150 8.15 -10.89 7.99
C ALA A 150 9.47 -11.42 7.43
N ARG A 151 9.76 -11.21 6.14
CA ARG A 151 11.02 -11.69 5.54
C ARG A 151 12.21 -10.84 5.99
N HIS A 152 12.08 -9.52 6.07
CA HIS A 152 13.00 -8.63 6.81
C HIS A 152 12.21 -7.68 7.70
N PHE A 153 12.62 -7.54 8.97
CA PHE A 153 11.94 -6.67 9.90
C PHE A 153 12.31 -5.20 9.71
N PHE A 154 11.30 -4.33 9.63
CA PHE A 154 11.43 -2.88 9.59
C PHE A 154 10.90 -2.29 10.89
N GLY A 155 11.64 -1.37 11.51
CA GLY A 155 11.22 -0.74 12.77
C GLY A 155 10.05 0.23 12.58
N VAL A 156 9.45 0.69 13.69
CA VAL A 156 8.36 1.69 13.69
C VAL A 156 8.71 2.91 12.84
N ASP A 157 9.92 3.45 12.98
CA ASP A 157 10.34 4.64 12.21
C ASP A 157 10.45 4.38 10.70
N ASP A 158 10.87 3.17 10.29
CA ASP A 158 10.92 2.79 8.88
C ASP A 158 9.51 2.64 8.29
N VAL A 159 8.59 2.02 9.04
CA VAL A 159 7.18 1.92 8.65
C VAL A 159 6.53 3.31 8.53
N LYS A 160 6.84 4.24 9.43
CA LYS A 160 6.39 5.64 9.33
C LYS A 160 6.94 6.35 8.10
N ARG A 161 8.22 6.16 7.77
CA ARG A 161 8.80 6.68 6.52
C ARG A 161 8.07 6.11 5.30
N TYR A 162 7.73 4.82 5.32
CA TYR A 162 6.96 4.19 4.26
C TYR A 162 5.55 4.79 4.14
N ILE A 163 4.85 4.99 5.25
CA ILE A 163 3.53 5.66 5.31
C ILE A 163 3.60 7.07 4.71
N ASP A 164 4.59 7.87 5.08
CA ASP A 164 4.74 9.24 4.57
C ASP A 164 4.99 9.24 3.05
N ALA A 165 5.85 8.35 2.57
CA ALA A 165 6.18 8.24 1.14
C ALA A 165 4.97 7.78 0.31
N MET A 166 4.20 6.80 0.80
CA MET A 166 3.06 6.24 0.05
C MET A 166 1.82 7.13 0.11
N SER A 167 1.53 7.73 1.27
CA SER A 167 0.42 8.69 1.40
C SER A 167 0.62 9.95 0.55
N ALA A 168 1.85 10.34 0.24
CA ALA A 168 2.14 11.43 -0.71
C ALA A 168 1.62 11.16 -2.13
N TYR A 169 1.41 9.89 -2.48
CA TYR A 169 0.79 9.43 -3.73
C TYR A 169 -0.68 9.02 -3.56
N LYS A 170 -1.30 9.40 -2.44
CA LYS A 170 -2.72 9.18 -2.14
C LYS A 170 -3.13 7.71 -1.97
N PHE A 171 -2.19 6.82 -1.66
CA PHE A 171 -2.53 5.51 -1.08
C PHE A 171 -3.22 5.73 0.27
N ASN A 172 -4.29 4.99 0.53
CA ASN A 172 -5.11 5.11 1.74
C ASN A 172 -5.21 3.80 2.53
N VAL A 173 -4.50 2.75 2.09
CA VAL A 173 -4.41 1.49 2.81
C VAL A 173 -2.95 1.07 2.88
N LEU A 174 -2.50 0.73 4.09
CA LEU A 174 -1.24 0.04 4.33
C LEU A 174 -1.56 -1.38 4.79
N HIS A 175 -1.25 -2.34 3.95
CA HIS A 175 -1.27 -3.75 4.26
C HIS A 175 0.07 -4.13 4.90
N LEU A 176 0.04 -4.64 6.14
CA LEU A 176 1.23 -5.14 6.83
C LEU A 176 1.21 -6.67 6.83
N HIS A 177 2.16 -7.28 6.12
CA HIS A 177 2.37 -8.71 6.16
C HIS A 177 3.24 -9.06 7.37
N LEU A 178 2.56 -9.43 8.48
CA LEU A 178 3.15 -9.47 9.83
C LEU A 178 3.77 -10.82 10.18
N THR A 179 3.47 -11.88 9.42
CA THR A 179 3.91 -13.23 9.77
C THR A 179 4.16 -14.04 8.52
N ASP A 180 5.28 -14.76 8.52
CA ASP A 180 5.61 -15.71 7.47
C ASP A 180 6.51 -16.83 8.04
N ASP A 181 7.08 -17.66 7.17
CA ASP A 181 7.99 -18.74 7.52
C ASP A 181 9.24 -18.26 8.26
N GLN A 182 9.74 -17.07 7.94
CA GLN A 182 10.98 -16.49 8.46
C GLN A 182 10.78 -15.71 9.76
N GLY A 183 9.54 -15.34 10.11
CA GLY A 183 9.30 -14.79 11.43
C GLY A 183 7.89 -14.26 11.72
N TRP A 184 7.66 -14.05 13.02
CA TRP A 184 6.41 -13.54 13.58
C TRP A 184 6.64 -12.14 14.18
N ARG A 185 5.91 -11.14 13.71
CA ARG A 185 6.26 -9.72 13.94
C ARG A 185 5.30 -8.93 14.83
N LEU A 186 4.26 -9.55 15.39
CA LEU A 186 3.30 -8.86 16.25
C LEU A 186 3.15 -9.54 17.60
N HIS A 187 3.32 -8.81 18.69
CA HIS A 187 3.10 -9.36 20.04
C HIS A 187 1.69 -9.92 20.23
N SER A 188 1.59 -11.09 20.88
CA SER A 188 0.32 -11.72 21.29
C SER A 188 0.34 -11.97 22.80
N ASP A 189 -0.73 -11.57 23.50
CA ASP A 189 -0.85 -11.80 24.93
C ASP A 189 -1.24 -13.25 25.25
N ALA A 190 -2.08 -13.87 24.42
CA ALA A 190 -2.45 -15.27 24.54
C ALA A 190 -1.31 -16.23 24.15
N TYR A 191 -0.47 -15.82 23.19
CA TYR A 191 0.60 -16.66 22.62
C TYR A 191 1.96 -15.94 22.61
N PRO A 192 2.51 -15.56 23.79
CA PRO A 192 3.72 -14.73 23.88
C PRO A 192 4.96 -15.41 23.31
N GLU A 193 4.99 -16.75 23.26
CA GLU A 193 6.16 -17.47 22.73
C GLU A 193 6.35 -17.24 21.22
N LEU A 194 5.33 -16.78 20.49
CA LEU A 194 5.43 -16.43 19.07
C LEU A 194 6.52 -15.37 18.85
N THR A 195 6.47 -14.27 19.59
CA THR A 195 7.51 -13.24 19.50
C THR A 195 8.76 -13.62 20.28
N GLU A 196 8.66 -14.32 21.42
CA GLU A 196 9.87 -14.69 22.18
C GLU A 196 10.79 -15.65 21.43
N LYS A 197 10.24 -16.54 20.59
CA LYS A 197 11.01 -17.60 19.90
C LYS A 197 11.08 -17.43 18.39
N ALA A 198 10.10 -16.78 17.76
CA ALA A 198 9.99 -16.75 16.30
C ALA A 198 10.20 -15.37 15.68
N SER A 199 10.72 -14.39 16.43
CA SER A 199 10.96 -13.04 15.89
C SER A 199 12.44 -12.65 15.78
N ALA A 200 13.37 -13.44 16.33
CA ALA A 200 14.76 -13.01 16.52
C ALA A 200 15.59 -12.93 15.22
N SER A 201 15.15 -13.62 14.17
CA SER A 201 15.80 -13.67 12.86
C SER A 201 14.88 -13.16 11.75
N SER A 202 15.48 -12.90 10.61
CA SER A 202 14.88 -12.61 9.30
C SER A 202 15.46 -13.57 8.26
N ALA A 203 15.03 -13.44 7.00
CA ALA A 203 15.68 -14.06 5.85
C ALA A 203 17.18 -13.70 5.81
N LEU A 204 17.98 -14.52 5.14
CA LEU A 204 19.44 -14.40 5.05
C LEU A 204 20.19 -14.44 6.40
N GLY A 205 19.49 -14.76 7.50
CA GLY A 205 20.03 -14.76 8.85
C GLY A 205 20.22 -13.35 9.42
N ASP A 206 19.57 -12.35 8.83
CA ASP A 206 19.60 -10.99 9.34
C ASP A 206 18.87 -10.86 10.68
N PRO A 207 19.18 -9.82 11.50
CA PRO A 207 18.44 -9.56 12.72
C PRO A 207 16.94 -9.40 12.43
N GLY A 208 16.12 -10.05 13.24
CA GLY A 208 14.68 -9.84 13.24
C GLY A 208 14.24 -8.76 14.24
N GLY A 209 12.96 -8.83 14.57
CA GLY A 209 12.28 -8.02 15.56
C GLY A 209 10.78 -8.29 15.52
N TYR A 210 10.05 -7.58 16.36
CA TYR A 210 8.59 -7.59 16.39
C TYR A 210 8.09 -6.25 16.94
N TYR A 211 6.83 -5.95 16.67
CA TYR A 211 6.09 -4.84 17.24
C TYR A 211 5.47 -5.25 18.57
N THR A 212 5.79 -4.52 19.62
CA THR A 212 5.01 -4.57 20.86
C THR A 212 3.61 -3.99 20.62
N ALA A 213 2.69 -4.16 21.58
CA ALA A 213 1.37 -3.52 21.52
C ALA A 213 1.47 -1.99 21.35
N ALA A 214 2.45 -1.35 22.02
CA ALA A 214 2.68 0.09 21.91
C ALA A 214 3.23 0.49 20.53
N ASP A 215 4.15 -0.30 19.97
CA ASP A 215 4.69 -0.06 18.63
C ASP A 215 3.59 -0.16 17.57
N TYR A 216 2.73 -1.18 17.68
CA TYR A 216 1.63 -1.36 16.73
C TYR A 216 0.56 -0.27 16.88
N GLU A 217 0.21 0.13 18.10
CA GLU A 217 -0.67 1.28 18.36
C GLU A 217 -0.11 2.57 17.75
N GLU A 218 1.20 2.78 17.87
CA GLU A 218 1.88 3.94 17.29
C GLU A 218 1.85 3.92 15.75
N ILE A 219 2.09 2.76 15.13
CA ILE A 219 1.97 2.59 13.66
C ILE A 219 0.54 2.87 13.21
N VAL A 220 -0.46 2.29 13.88
CA VAL A 220 -1.89 2.48 13.57
C VAL A 220 -2.27 3.95 13.71
N SER A 221 -1.86 4.62 14.78
CA SER A 221 -2.16 6.04 15.00
C SER A 221 -1.47 6.92 13.96
N TYR A 222 -0.25 6.59 13.56
CA TYR A 222 0.48 7.35 12.54
C TYR A 222 -0.16 7.20 11.16
N ALA A 223 -0.49 5.96 10.77
CA ALA A 223 -1.22 5.67 9.53
C ALA A 223 -2.55 6.43 9.49
N ALA A 224 -3.34 6.39 10.57
CA ALA A 224 -4.61 7.10 10.66
C ALA A 224 -4.43 8.63 10.51
N SER A 225 -3.33 9.19 11.01
CA SER A 225 -3.06 10.62 10.85
C SER A 225 -2.66 11.00 9.42
N ARG A 226 -2.27 10.02 8.59
CA ARG A 226 -2.04 10.17 7.13
C ARG A 226 -3.22 9.66 6.31
N HIS A 227 -4.38 9.50 6.94
CA HIS A 227 -5.61 8.96 6.33
C HIS A 227 -5.41 7.59 5.67
N MET A 228 -4.48 6.79 6.22
CA MET A 228 -4.24 5.41 5.82
C MET A 228 -4.87 4.43 6.81
N THR A 229 -5.60 3.45 6.28
CA THR A 229 -6.15 2.32 7.04
C THR A 229 -5.12 1.19 7.09
N ILE A 230 -4.86 0.64 8.28
CA ILE A 230 -4.04 -0.57 8.42
C ILE A 230 -4.88 -1.82 8.11
N VAL A 231 -4.36 -2.69 7.25
CA VAL A 231 -4.81 -4.07 7.05
C VAL A 231 -3.70 -4.99 7.58
N PRO A 232 -3.86 -5.62 8.76
CA PRO A 232 -2.91 -6.60 9.25
C PRO A 232 -3.16 -7.94 8.55
N GLU A 233 -2.09 -8.58 8.12
CA GLU A 233 -2.09 -9.96 7.66
C GLU A 233 -1.39 -10.89 8.63
N VAL A 234 -2.07 -12.00 8.92
CA VAL A 234 -1.44 -13.20 9.45
C VAL A 234 -1.76 -14.31 8.47
N ASP A 235 -0.75 -14.69 7.68
CA ASP A 235 -0.93 -15.65 6.61
C ASP A 235 -1.08 -17.08 7.15
N MET A 236 -2.14 -17.75 6.71
CA MET A 236 -2.50 -19.10 7.10
C MET A 236 -3.33 -19.79 5.99
N PRO A 237 -3.26 -21.13 5.84
CA PRO A 237 -2.54 -22.07 6.68
C PRO A 237 -1.09 -22.31 6.27
N GLY A 238 -0.69 -21.89 5.06
CA GLY A 238 0.70 -21.82 4.59
C GLY A 238 1.48 -20.72 5.31
N HIS A 239 2.75 -20.53 4.96
CA HIS A 239 3.61 -19.48 5.51
C HIS A 239 3.65 -19.39 7.04
N THR A 240 3.53 -20.54 7.70
CA THR A 240 3.39 -20.64 9.17
C THR A 240 4.57 -21.30 9.85
N HIS A 241 5.73 -21.41 9.19
CA HIS A 241 6.90 -22.07 9.78
C HIS A 241 7.38 -21.40 11.08
N ALA A 242 7.23 -20.09 11.22
CA ALA A 242 7.53 -19.37 12.47
C ALA A 242 6.73 -19.93 13.67
N VAL A 243 5.50 -20.40 13.46
CA VAL A 243 4.67 -21.01 14.51
C VAL A 243 5.31 -22.30 15.03
N THR A 244 6.06 -23.04 14.20
CA THR A 244 6.74 -24.29 14.61
C THR A 244 7.79 -24.05 15.70
N LEU A 245 8.35 -22.84 15.79
CA LEU A 245 9.37 -22.47 16.79
C LEU A 245 8.76 -22.23 18.17
N ALA A 246 7.53 -21.71 18.18
CA ALA A 246 6.83 -21.32 19.39
C ALA A 246 5.90 -22.43 19.89
N TYR A 247 4.99 -22.87 19.02
CA TYR A 247 3.91 -23.80 19.31
C TYR A 247 3.86 -24.93 18.26
N PRO A 248 4.86 -25.84 18.25
CA PRO A 248 4.92 -26.95 17.30
C PRO A 248 3.71 -27.88 17.37
N GLU A 249 2.94 -27.88 18.46
CA GLU A 249 1.70 -28.62 18.57
C GLU A 249 0.61 -28.20 17.58
N PHE A 250 0.66 -26.99 17.02
CA PHE A 250 -0.32 -26.48 16.06
C PHE A 250 0.07 -26.68 14.60
N THR A 251 1.26 -27.23 14.30
CA THR A 251 1.82 -27.28 12.95
C THR A 251 2.08 -28.70 12.45
N LYS A 252 1.99 -28.92 11.13
CA LYS A 252 2.40 -30.18 10.49
C LYS A 252 3.93 -30.20 10.29
N ASP A 253 4.49 -31.39 10.07
CA ASP A 253 5.86 -31.52 9.58
C ASP A 253 6.01 -30.84 8.22
N THR A 254 7.20 -30.30 7.93
CA THR A 254 7.46 -29.58 6.67
C THR A 254 7.36 -30.52 5.46
N VAL A 255 6.73 -30.04 4.39
CA VAL A 255 6.59 -30.77 3.12
C VAL A 255 7.64 -30.25 2.14
N ILE A 256 8.71 -31.02 1.94
CA ILE A 256 9.80 -30.63 1.05
C ILE A 256 9.48 -31.02 -0.40
N MET A 257 9.08 -30.03 -1.18
CA MET A 257 8.77 -30.17 -2.61
C MET A 257 10.00 -29.89 -3.50
N ASP A 258 9.94 -30.31 -4.76
CA ASP A 258 11.02 -30.06 -5.73
C ASP A 258 11.32 -28.56 -5.89
N SER A 259 10.29 -27.71 -5.89
CA SER A 259 10.43 -26.25 -5.95
C SER A 259 11.27 -25.70 -4.79
N VAL A 260 11.04 -26.17 -3.56
CA VAL A 260 11.80 -25.78 -2.36
C VAL A 260 13.26 -26.20 -2.48
N ILE A 261 13.51 -27.41 -3.01
CA ILE A 261 14.86 -27.91 -3.25
C ILE A 261 15.58 -27.09 -4.32
N GLU A 262 14.89 -26.69 -5.38
CA GLU A 262 15.43 -25.87 -6.47
C GLU A 262 15.76 -24.46 -5.98
N THR A 263 14.85 -23.82 -5.24
CA THR A 263 15.08 -22.50 -4.63
C THR A 263 16.25 -22.54 -3.66
N ALA A 264 16.31 -23.53 -2.77
CA ALA A 264 17.42 -23.67 -1.83
C ALA A 264 18.78 -23.82 -2.56
N LYS A 265 18.82 -24.58 -3.66
CA LYS A 265 20.04 -24.68 -4.49
C LYS A 265 20.39 -23.39 -5.20
N LEU A 266 19.39 -22.64 -5.67
CA LEU A 266 19.58 -21.39 -6.40
C LEU A 266 20.21 -20.32 -5.51
N PHE A 267 19.74 -20.21 -4.27
CA PHE A 267 20.20 -19.19 -3.32
C PHE A 267 21.28 -19.68 -2.34
N GLY A 268 21.56 -20.98 -2.32
CA GLY A 268 22.53 -21.58 -1.41
C GLY A 268 22.00 -21.72 0.02
N ASP A 269 20.69 -21.85 0.18
CA ASP A 269 20.00 -21.98 1.46
C ASP A 269 19.97 -23.43 1.95
N ASP A 270 19.76 -23.58 3.26
CA ASP A 270 19.40 -24.86 3.86
C ASP A 270 17.91 -25.18 3.62
N LEU A 271 17.59 -26.48 3.57
CA LEU A 271 16.20 -26.93 3.52
C LEU A 271 15.51 -26.67 4.87
N PRO A 272 14.21 -26.32 4.87
CA PRO A 272 13.50 -26.04 6.11
C PRO A 272 13.34 -27.30 6.96
N VAL A 273 13.62 -27.17 8.25
CA VAL A 273 13.46 -28.22 9.25
C VAL A 273 12.50 -27.75 10.33
N HIS A 274 11.45 -28.54 10.59
CA HIS A 274 10.43 -28.24 11.60
C HIS A 274 11.06 -27.90 12.96
N GLY A 275 10.59 -26.82 13.58
CA GLY A 275 11.08 -26.36 14.89
C GLY A 275 12.47 -25.72 14.86
N THR A 276 13.02 -25.42 13.67
CA THR A 276 14.27 -24.67 13.50
C THR A 276 14.04 -23.43 12.66
N THR A 277 14.72 -22.33 12.99
CA THR A 277 14.56 -21.06 12.26
C THR A 277 14.83 -21.24 10.77
N TYR A 278 13.93 -20.73 9.93
CA TYR A 278 14.11 -20.70 8.49
C TYR A 278 14.57 -19.32 8.03
N THR A 279 15.65 -19.29 7.26
CA THR A 279 16.25 -18.04 6.75
C THR A 279 16.36 -18.01 5.23
N GLY A 280 15.84 -19.03 4.56
CA GLY A 280 15.84 -19.13 3.09
C GLY A 280 14.60 -18.51 2.45
N TRP A 281 14.50 -18.65 1.13
CA TRP A 281 13.43 -18.04 0.31
C TRP A 281 12.47 -19.06 -0.34
N GLY A 282 12.59 -20.34 0.00
CA GLY A 282 11.62 -21.35 -0.43
C GLY A 282 10.27 -21.08 0.22
N VAL A 283 9.19 -21.39 -0.50
CA VAL A 283 7.81 -21.11 -0.09
C VAL A 283 6.92 -22.36 -0.20
N GLY A 284 5.79 -22.34 0.52
CA GLY A 284 4.73 -23.34 0.44
C GLY A 284 4.98 -24.70 1.09
N PHE A 285 6.05 -24.82 1.88
CA PHE A 285 6.43 -26.05 2.56
C PHE A 285 5.80 -26.20 3.96
N SER A 286 5.33 -25.11 4.56
CA SER A 286 4.77 -25.07 5.92
C SER A 286 3.25 -25.17 5.89
N SER A 287 2.67 -25.70 6.98
CA SER A 287 1.22 -25.83 7.11
C SER A 287 0.81 -25.99 8.58
N LEU A 288 -0.28 -25.34 8.98
CA LEU A 288 -0.96 -25.60 10.25
C LEU A 288 -1.62 -27.01 10.26
N LYS A 289 -1.88 -27.53 11.47
CA LYS A 289 -2.72 -28.72 11.63
C LYS A 289 -4.18 -28.35 11.44
N ILE A 290 -4.72 -28.69 10.28
CA ILE A 290 -6.09 -28.42 9.89
C ILE A 290 -7.03 -29.50 10.45
N ASN A 291 -8.26 -29.11 10.78
CA ASN A 291 -9.28 -29.93 11.44
C ASN A 291 -8.85 -30.39 12.87
N ASP A 292 -7.95 -29.64 13.49
CA ASP A 292 -7.56 -29.80 14.90
C ASP A 292 -8.22 -28.69 15.74
N PRO A 293 -9.07 -29.02 16.74
CA PRO A 293 -9.77 -28.02 17.52
C PRO A 293 -8.87 -27.06 18.32
N ALA A 294 -7.64 -27.48 18.67
CA ALA A 294 -6.72 -26.61 19.39
C ALA A 294 -6.08 -25.60 18.43
N THR A 295 -5.74 -26.01 17.20
CA THR A 295 -5.31 -25.09 16.14
C THR A 295 -6.42 -24.11 15.75
N ASP A 296 -7.67 -24.57 15.58
CA ASP A 296 -8.79 -23.68 15.25
C ASP A 296 -9.01 -22.61 16.34
N ALA A 297 -8.86 -23.00 17.61
CA ALA A 297 -8.91 -22.07 18.74
C ALA A 297 -7.74 -21.08 18.71
N PHE A 298 -6.52 -21.55 18.45
CA PHE A 298 -5.33 -20.70 18.26
C PHE A 298 -5.57 -19.63 17.20
N VAL A 299 -6.00 -20.03 16.00
CA VAL A 299 -6.29 -19.09 14.90
C VAL A 299 -7.37 -18.08 15.28
N SER A 300 -8.45 -18.55 15.91
CA SER A 300 -9.56 -17.68 16.34
C SER A 300 -9.14 -16.67 17.41
N ASP A 301 -8.25 -17.05 18.30
CA ASP A 301 -7.74 -16.19 19.36
C ASP A 301 -6.77 -15.14 18.80
N ILE A 302 -5.88 -15.51 17.87
CA ILE A 302 -5.02 -14.57 17.13
C ILE A 302 -5.84 -13.51 16.40
N PHE A 303 -6.84 -13.91 15.61
CA PHE A 303 -7.67 -12.93 14.91
C PHE A 303 -8.46 -12.02 15.85
N ARG A 304 -8.86 -12.51 17.03
CA ARG A 304 -9.54 -11.69 18.04
C ARG A 304 -8.61 -10.63 18.64
N GLU A 305 -7.37 -10.99 18.96
CA GLU A 305 -6.38 -10.04 19.46
C GLU A 305 -6.07 -8.96 18.44
N ILE A 306 -5.81 -9.35 17.19
CA ILE A 306 -5.55 -8.42 16.09
C ILE A 306 -6.75 -7.51 15.85
N ALA A 307 -7.97 -8.06 15.79
CA ALA A 307 -9.18 -7.25 15.63
C ALA A 307 -9.36 -6.21 16.74
N SER A 308 -8.92 -6.52 17.96
CA SER A 308 -8.97 -5.59 19.09
C SER A 308 -7.92 -4.47 18.99
N ALA A 309 -6.77 -4.74 18.38
CA ALA A 309 -5.69 -3.78 18.20
C ALA A 309 -5.84 -2.94 16.91
N THR A 310 -6.64 -3.38 15.96
CA THR A 310 -6.79 -2.76 14.63
C THR A 310 -8.14 -2.07 14.50
N PRO A 311 -8.23 -0.73 14.49
CA PRO A 311 -9.49 0.00 14.30
C PRO A 311 -10.10 -0.20 12.91
N GLY A 312 -9.26 -0.39 11.89
CA GLY A 312 -9.66 -0.61 10.49
C GLY A 312 -10.64 -1.78 10.33
N PRO A 313 -11.44 -1.80 9.25
CA PRO A 313 -12.53 -2.77 9.11
C PRO A 313 -12.05 -4.14 8.59
N PHE A 314 -10.77 -4.31 8.28
CA PHE A 314 -10.25 -5.47 7.55
C PHE A 314 -9.22 -6.24 8.37
N ILE A 315 -9.17 -7.55 8.15
CA ILE A 315 -8.06 -8.44 8.53
C ILE A 315 -7.79 -9.33 7.32
N HIS A 316 -6.53 -9.43 6.91
CA HIS A 316 -6.10 -10.35 5.87
C HIS A 316 -5.71 -11.69 6.54
N LEU A 317 -6.25 -12.79 6.05
CA LEU A 317 -5.98 -14.15 6.57
C LEU A 317 -4.98 -14.93 5.71
N GLY A 318 -4.48 -14.31 4.63
CA GLY A 318 -3.56 -14.90 3.67
C GLY A 318 -4.22 -16.00 2.84
N GLY A 319 -3.62 -17.18 2.84
CA GLY A 319 -4.13 -18.37 2.17
C GLY A 319 -3.51 -18.64 0.80
N ASP A 320 -2.42 -17.97 0.45
CA ASP A 320 -1.61 -18.28 -0.72
C ASP A 320 -0.69 -19.49 -0.44
N GLU A 321 -0.11 -19.97 -1.54
CA GLU A 321 0.99 -20.94 -1.62
C GLU A 321 0.98 -22.11 -0.60
N SER A 322 -0.20 -22.57 -0.19
CA SER A 322 -0.35 -23.64 0.80
C SER A 322 -0.12 -25.03 0.17
N LEU A 323 0.99 -25.19 -0.57
CA LEU A 323 1.27 -26.32 -1.46
C LEU A 323 1.46 -27.65 -0.72
N GLY A 324 1.91 -27.61 0.54
CA GLY A 324 1.94 -28.76 1.44
C GLY A 324 0.58 -29.18 2.01
N THR A 325 -0.50 -28.46 1.68
CA THR A 325 -1.85 -28.68 2.17
C THR A 325 -2.74 -29.30 1.09
N THR A 326 -3.56 -30.30 1.45
CA THR A 326 -4.51 -30.89 0.49
C THR A 326 -5.63 -29.89 0.15
N GLU A 327 -6.23 -30.00 -1.03
CA GLU A 327 -7.32 -29.09 -1.44
C GLU A 327 -8.51 -29.13 -0.46
N GLU A 328 -8.85 -30.31 0.07
CA GLU A 328 -9.94 -30.48 1.06
C GLU A 328 -9.61 -29.81 2.40
N ASP A 329 -8.40 -30.02 2.91
CA ASP A 329 -7.94 -29.38 4.15
C ASP A 329 -7.90 -27.86 3.96
N PHE A 330 -7.31 -27.38 2.87
CA PHE A 330 -7.24 -25.96 2.55
C PHE A 330 -8.62 -25.31 2.51
N ALA A 331 -9.58 -25.92 1.78
CA ALA A 331 -10.94 -25.41 1.70
C ALA A 331 -11.65 -25.37 3.08
N SER A 332 -11.46 -26.41 3.91
CA SER A 332 -12.01 -26.46 5.27
C SER A 332 -11.42 -25.35 6.16
N PHE A 333 -10.10 -25.18 6.11
CA PHE A 333 -9.39 -24.16 6.88
C PHE A 333 -9.83 -22.75 6.50
N ILE A 334 -9.83 -22.42 5.21
CA ILE A 334 -10.22 -21.10 4.71
C ILE A 334 -11.67 -20.77 5.10
N ALA A 335 -12.58 -21.75 5.05
CA ALA A 335 -13.95 -21.58 5.50
C ALA A 335 -14.01 -21.28 7.01
N MET A 336 -13.21 -21.95 7.84
CA MET A 336 -13.10 -21.70 9.28
C MET A 336 -12.50 -20.32 9.57
N ALA A 337 -11.34 -20.01 8.99
CA ALA A 337 -10.59 -18.77 9.21
C ALA A 337 -11.38 -17.53 8.79
N SER A 338 -12.03 -17.55 7.62
CA SER A 338 -12.87 -16.43 7.17
C SER A 338 -14.05 -16.16 8.11
N ARG A 339 -14.67 -17.22 8.68
CA ARG A 339 -15.70 -17.07 9.71
C ARG A 339 -15.14 -16.58 11.04
N ALA A 340 -13.94 -17.00 11.41
CA ALA A 340 -13.28 -16.53 12.63
C ALA A 340 -13.01 -15.02 12.55
N VAL A 341 -12.49 -14.53 11.42
CA VAL A 341 -12.36 -13.08 11.16
C VAL A 341 -13.72 -12.38 11.23
N GLN A 342 -14.74 -12.90 10.54
CA GLN A 342 -16.08 -12.30 10.55
C GLN A 342 -16.70 -12.23 11.96
N ALA A 343 -16.42 -13.21 12.82
CA ALA A 343 -16.89 -13.24 14.20
C ALA A 343 -16.32 -12.12 15.07
N THR A 344 -15.21 -11.49 14.65
CA THR A 344 -14.64 -10.29 15.31
C THR A 344 -15.34 -8.99 14.90
N GLY A 345 -16.25 -9.05 13.91
CA GLY A 345 -16.89 -7.87 13.32
C GLY A 345 -16.09 -7.20 12.20
N LYS A 346 -14.96 -7.80 11.79
CA LYS A 346 -14.14 -7.36 10.67
C LYS A 346 -14.54 -8.08 9.38
N THR A 347 -14.18 -7.51 8.24
CA THR A 347 -14.28 -8.13 6.92
C THR A 347 -12.98 -8.85 6.60
N ALA A 348 -13.08 -10.12 6.23
CA ALA A 348 -11.93 -10.91 5.82
C ALA A 348 -11.43 -10.48 4.43
N ILE A 349 -10.11 -10.41 4.28
CA ILE A 349 -9.42 -10.40 2.99
C ILE A 349 -8.57 -11.67 2.91
N ALA A 350 -8.46 -12.28 1.74
CA ALA A 350 -7.63 -13.44 1.50
C ALA A 350 -7.04 -13.40 0.09
N TRP A 351 -5.89 -14.03 -0.12
CA TRP A 351 -5.36 -14.24 -1.47
C TRP A 351 -6.32 -15.10 -2.30
N HIS A 352 -6.29 -14.89 -3.62
CA HIS A 352 -7.34 -15.40 -4.50
C HIS A 352 -7.52 -16.93 -4.48
N GLU A 353 -6.51 -17.70 -4.12
CA GLU A 353 -6.57 -19.16 -3.93
C GLU A 353 -7.70 -19.57 -2.98
N ALA A 354 -7.97 -18.76 -1.96
CA ALA A 354 -9.06 -19.00 -1.02
C ALA A 354 -10.44 -19.06 -1.72
N GLY A 355 -10.56 -18.54 -2.95
CA GLY A 355 -11.72 -18.67 -3.82
C GLY A 355 -12.14 -20.11 -4.11
N LYS A 356 -11.19 -21.07 -4.02
CA LYS A 356 -11.43 -22.52 -4.11
C LYS A 356 -12.36 -23.05 -3.02
N ALA A 357 -12.37 -22.41 -1.84
CA ALA A 357 -13.21 -22.83 -0.73
C ALA A 357 -14.69 -22.52 -1.02
N ALA A 358 -15.53 -23.55 -1.04
CA ALA A 358 -16.96 -23.39 -1.30
C ALA A 358 -17.66 -22.53 -0.24
N ASP A 359 -17.27 -22.70 1.03
CA ASP A 359 -17.95 -22.14 2.20
C ASP A 359 -17.22 -20.91 2.81
N LEU A 360 -16.73 -20.01 1.96
CA LEU A 360 -16.20 -18.71 2.38
C LEU A 360 -17.27 -17.88 3.11
N ALA A 361 -16.86 -17.14 4.14
CA ALA A 361 -17.72 -16.18 4.81
C ALA A 361 -18.25 -15.13 3.79
N PRO A 362 -19.58 -14.83 3.77
CA PRO A 362 -20.12 -13.84 2.85
C PRO A 362 -19.48 -12.47 3.02
N GLY A 363 -19.21 -11.79 1.90
CA GLY A 363 -18.55 -10.49 1.89
C GLY A 363 -17.02 -10.52 2.02
N THR A 364 -16.40 -11.71 2.07
CA THR A 364 -14.92 -11.84 2.04
C THR A 364 -14.38 -11.24 0.74
N ILE A 365 -13.33 -10.42 0.85
CA ILE A 365 -12.66 -9.77 -0.28
C ILE A 365 -11.53 -10.68 -0.75
N GLY A 366 -11.41 -10.86 -2.07
CA GLY A 366 -10.31 -11.62 -2.67
C GLY A 366 -9.23 -10.68 -3.20
N GLN A 367 -7.97 -10.92 -2.85
CA GLN A 367 -6.83 -10.23 -3.42
C GLN A 367 -6.19 -11.09 -4.53
N TYR A 368 -6.29 -10.61 -5.77
CA TYR A 368 -5.78 -11.32 -6.95
C TYR A 368 -4.32 -10.95 -7.22
N TRP A 369 -3.44 -11.95 -7.13
CA TRP A 369 -2.00 -11.78 -7.36
C TRP A 369 -1.45 -12.53 -8.57
N GLY A 370 -2.33 -13.12 -9.41
CA GLY A 370 -1.92 -13.71 -10.68
C GLY A 370 -1.32 -12.70 -11.65
N PHE A 371 -1.30 -13.03 -12.93
CA PHE A 371 -0.80 -12.09 -13.96
C PHE A 371 -1.92 -11.25 -14.55
N VAL A 372 -1.57 -10.19 -15.28
CA VAL A 372 -2.55 -9.40 -16.06
C VAL A 372 -3.31 -10.30 -17.02
N GLU A 373 -2.63 -11.27 -17.65
CA GLU A 373 -3.26 -12.41 -18.31
C GLU A 373 -3.38 -13.56 -17.32
N PRO A 374 -4.60 -13.87 -16.81
CA PRO A 374 -4.73 -14.84 -15.73
C PRO A 374 -4.25 -16.23 -16.10
N GLN A 375 -3.48 -16.82 -15.19
CA GLN A 375 -3.08 -18.22 -15.28
C GLN A 375 -4.31 -19.14 -15.16
N PRO A 376 -4.24 -20.40 -15.64
CA PRO A 376 -5.37 -21.33 -15.55
C PRO A 376 -5.92 -21.47 -14.12
N GLY A 377 -7.23 -21.32 -13.95
CA GLY A 377 -7.92 -21.40 -12.66
C GLY A 377 -7.98 -20.07 -11.90
N TYR A 378 -6.95 -19.23 -11.98
CA TYR A 378 -6.80 -18.03 -11.14
C TYR A 378 -7.97 -17.04 -11.30
N ALA A 379 -8.47 -16.85 -12.53
CA ALA A 379 -9.64 -16.00 -12.78
C ALA A 379 -10.95 -16.59 -12.22
N GLU A 380 -11.09 -17.91 -12.16
CA GLU A 380 -12.27 -18.56 -11.57
C GLU A 380 -12.26 -18.41 -10.04
N GLU A 381 -11.08 -18.57 -9.44
CA GLU A 381 -10.84 -18.39 -8.00
C GLU A 381 -11.16 -16.95 -7.58
N ALA A 382 -10.67 -15.95 -8.31
CA ALA A 382 -11.03 -14.55 -8.09
C ALA A 382 -12.55 -14.30 -8.22
N ARG A 383 -13.18 -14.78 -9.30
CA ARG A 383 -14.64 -14.62 -9.50
C ARG A 383 -15.48 -15.23 -8.37
N ALA A 384 -14.96 -16.25 -7.67
CA ALA A 384 -15.68 -16.91 -6.59
C ALA A 384 -15.97 -15.98 -5.41
N PHE A 385 -15.13 -14.98 -5.12
CA PHE A 385 -15.38 -13.99 -4.07
C PHE A 385 -16.58 -13.12 -4.42
N VAL A 386 -16.61 -12.59 -5.65
CA VAL A 386 -17.71 -11.75 -6.15
C VAL A 386 -19.02 -12.54 -6.17
N ALA A 387 -18.99 -13.81 -6.60
CA ALA A 387 -20.17 -14.68 -6.60
C ALA A 387 -20.74 -14.92 -5.19
N LYS A 388 -19.94 -14.76 -4.14
CA LYS A 388 -20.33 -14.92 -2.72
C LYS A 388 -20.59 -13.57 -2.02
N GLY A 389 -20.76 -12.50 -2.80
CA GLY A 389 -21.09 -11.16 -2.31
C GLY A 389 -19.89 -10.36 -1.79
N GLY A 390 -18.67 -10.83 -2.07
CA GLY A 390 -17.43 -10.11 -1.82
C GLY A 390 -17.06 -9.14 -2.94
N ALA A 391 -15.83 -8.63 -2.86
CA ALA A 391 -15.21 -7.77 -3.86
C ALA A 391 -13.78 -8.25 -4.17
N LEU A 392 -13.13 -7.60 -5.13
CA LEU A 392 -11.75 -7.89 -5.52
C LEU A 392 -10.83 -6.70 -5.27
N ILE A 393 -9.63 -7.00 -4.78
CA ILE A 393 -8.45 -6.13 -4.86
C ILE A 393 -7.55 -6.75 -5.93
N LEU A 394 -7.07 -5.95 -6.89
CA LEU A 394 -6.17 -6.43 -7.92
C LEU A 394 -4.74 -5.98 -7.66
N SER A 395 -3.84 -6.95 -7.56
CA SER A 395 -2.40 -6.76 -7.42
C SER A 395 -1.64 -7.77 -8.29
N PRO A 396 -1.78 -7.74 -9.63
CA PRO A 396 -1.15 -8.76 -10.47
C PRO A 396 0.38 -8.69 -10.38
N ALA A 397 1.04 -9.82 -10.14
CA ALA A 397 2.45 -9.85 -9.77
C ALA A 397 3.40 -9.41 -10.88
N ASP A 398 3.03 -9.58 -12.14
CA ASP A 398 3.86 -9.19 -13.29
C ASP A 398 3.90 -7.67 -13.52
N VAL A 399 3.01 -6.90 -12.90
CA VAL A 399 2.92 -5.43 -13.06
C VAL A 399 2.91 -4.62 -11.76
N SER A 400 2.41 -5.16 -10.65
CA SER A 400 2.16 -4.38 -9.42
C SER A 400 3.05 -4.74 -8.23
N TYR A 401 3.74 -5.88 -8.28
CA TYR A 401 4.67 -6.29 -7.22
C TYR A 401 5.95 -5.44 -7.30
N LEU A 402 6.18 -4.67 -6.24
CA LEU A 402 7.25 -3.69 -6.15
C LEU A 402 8.61 -4.35 -5.91
N ASP A 403 8.64 -5.58 -5.38
CA ASP A 403 9.84 -6.38 -5.15
C ASP A 403 10.38 -7.04 -6.43
N MET A 404 9.60 -7.07 -7.53
CA MET A 404 10.14 -7.50 -8.82
C MET A 404 11.27 -6.57 -9.23
N LYS A 405 12.33 -7.09 -9.84
CA LYS A 405 13.43 -6.26 -10.34
C LYS A 405 12.91 -5.27 -11.38
N PRO A 406 13.38 -4.02 -11.40
CA PRO A 406 13.07 -3.09 -12.49
C PRO A 406 13.82 -3.43 -13.78
N THR A 407 15.04 -3.98 -13.67
CA THR A 407 15.87 -4.47 -14.79
C THR A 407 16.52 -5.80 -14.42
N ALA A 408 16.94 -6.59 -15.41
CA ALA A 408 17.51 -7.92 -15.16
C ALA A 408 18.79 -7.89 -14.30
N ASP A 409 19.56 -6.81 -14.41
CA ASP A 409 20.83 -6.58 -13.71
C ASP A 409 20.68 -5.79 -12.40
N TYR A 410 19.47 -5.37 -12.03
CA TYR A 410 19.23 -4.68 -10.75
C TYR A 410 19.68 -5.58 -9.59
N PRO A 411 20.38 -5.04 -8.57
CA PRO A 411 21.11 -5.87 -7.60
C PRO A 411 20.20 -6.65 -6.64
N ILE A 412 19.01 -6.12 -6.35
CA ILE A 412 18.00 -6.70 -5.46
C ILE A 412 16.69 -6.91 -6.22
N GLY A 413 15.73 -7.59 -5.60
CA GLY A 413 14.43 -7.94 -6.17
C GLY A 413 14.40 -9.31 -6.85
N LEU A 414 13.20 -9.73 -7.22
CA LEU A 414 12.91 -11.05 -7.81
C LEU A 414 12.51 -10.95 -9.29
N VAL A 415 12.48 -12.08 -10.00
CA VAL A 415 12.18 -12.15 -11.45
C VAL A 415 11.22 -13.28 -11.81
N TRP A 416 10.51 -13.83 -10.82
CA TRP A 416 9.66 -15.01 -11.02
C TRP A 416 8.39 -14.68 -11.83
N ALA A 417 7.88 -13.45 -11.72
CA ALA A 417 6.65 -13.00 -12.36
C ALA A 417 6.90 -12.45 -13.78
N ASN A 418 7.20 -13.34 -14.74
CA ASN A 418 7.53 -12.98 -16.14
C ASN A 418 8.80 -12.12 -16.32
N GLY A 419 9.72 -12.17 -15.35
CA GLY A 419 10.98 -11.43 -15.40
C GLY A 419 10.93 -10.10 -14.64
N PRO A 420 11.81 -9.13 -14.98
CA PRO A 420 11.76 -7.79 -14.42
C PRO A 420 10.51 -7.01 -14.85
N THR A 421 9.97 -6.19 -13.93
CA THR A 421 8.84 -5.30 -14.18
C THR A 421 9.32 -3.87 -14.35
N ALA A 422 9.34 -3.38 -15.59
CA ALA A 422 9.68 -2.00 -15.92
C ALA A 422 8.59 -1.00 -15.47
N VAL A 423 8.89 0.30 -15.47
CA VAL A 423 7.95 1.34 -15.04
C VAL A 423 6.76 1.45 -15.99
N GLU A 424 6.99 1.33 -17.30
CA GLU A 424 5.90 1.34 -18.29
C GLU A 424 4.96 0.15 -18.08
N ALA A 425 5.49 -1.04 -17.77
CA ALA A 425 4.70 -2.24 -17.50
C ALA A 425 3.83 -2.06 -16.25
N ALA A 426 4.38 -1.50 -15.17
CA ALA A 426 3.63 -1.19 -13.96
C ALA A 426 2.50 -0.17 -14.19
N TYR A 427 2.64 0.70 -15.19
CA TYR A 427 1.64 1.70 -15.56
C TYR A 427 0.59 1.19 -16.58
N SER A 428 1.01 0.36 -17.53
CA SER A 428 0.27 0.09 -18.77
C SER A 428 -0.65 -1.13 -18.66
N TRP A 429 -1.51 -1.13 -17.64
CA TRP A 429 -2.56 -2.13 -17.46
C TRP A 429 -3.83 -1.49 -16.92
N GLU A 430 -4.93 -2.23 -17.00
CA GLU A 430 -6.24 -1.74 -16.59
C GLU A 430 -6.96 -2.77 -15.69
N PRO A 431 -7.24 -2.43 -14.42
CA PRO A 431 -7.90 -3.33 -13.49
C PRO A 431 -9.17 -3.99 -14.03
N THR A 432 -10.00 -3.26 -14.79
CA THR A 432 -11.25 -3.80 -15.33
C THR A 432 -11.06 -4.88 -16.40
N ASP A 433 -9.86 -5.01 -16.96
CA ASP A 433 -9.58 -5.90 -18.09
C ASP A 433 -8.94 -7.22 -17.63
N VAL A 434 -8.42 -7.29 -16.39
CA VAL A 434 -7.67 -8.45 -15.85
C VAL A 434 -8.57 -9.69 -15.69
N ILE A 435 -9.70 -9.54 -14.99
CA ILE A 435 -10.59 -10.67 -14.69
C ILE A 435 -11.88 -10.53 -15.49
N SER A 436 -11.95 -11.24 -16.62
CA SER A 436 -13.15 -11.28 -17.45
C SER A 436 -14.40 -11.71 -16.65
N GLY A 437 -15.53 -11.04 -16.91
CA GLY A 437 -16.81 -11.34 -16.28
C GLY A 437 -16.99 -10.77 -14.87
N VAL A 438 -16.04 -9.98 -14.36
CA VAL A 438 -16.19 -9.17 -13.15
C VAL A 438 -16.69 -7.78 -13.55
N ALA A 439 -17.73 -7.30 -12.87
CA ALA A 439 -18.22 -5.93 -13.08
C ALA A 439 -17.26 -4.93 -12.42
N PRO A 440 -17.02 -3.73 -13.00
CA PRO A 440 -16.11 -2.74 -12.43
C PRO A 440 -16.40 -2.39 -10.97
N GLU A 441 -17.68 -2.38 -10.57
CA GLU A 441 -18.11 -2.06 -9.20
C GLU A 441 -17.74 -3.12 -8.17
N ALA A 442 -17.41 -4.34 -8.62
CA ALA A 442 -16.91 -5.41 -7.76
C ALA A 442 -15.40 -5.32 -7.52
N ILE A 443 -14.69 -4.42 -8.21
CA ILE A 443 -13.28 -4.12 -7.96
C ILE A 443 -13.24 -3.02 -6.90
N LEU A 444 -12.89 -3.40 -5.67
CA LEU A 444 -12.75 -2.47 -4.55
C LEU A 444 -11.56 -1.52 -4.77
N GLY A 445 -10.52 -2.02 -5.44
CA GLY A 445 -9.40 -1.22 -5.89
C GLY A 445 -8.16 -2.04 -6.25
N VAL A 446 -7.00 -1.45 -6.07
CA VAL A 446 -5.70 -2.04 -6.42
C VAL A 446 -4.74 -2.00 -5.24
N GLU A 447 -3.76 -2.89 -5.27
CA GLU A 447 -2.66 -2.89 -4.31
C GLU A 447 -1.31 -3.06 -5.01
N ALA A 448 -0.27 -2.44 -4.45
CA ALA A 448 1.13 -2.63 -4.85
C ALA A 448 1.90 -3.35 -3.72
N PRO A 449 2.02 -4.68 -3.77
CA PRO A 449 2.73 -5.40 -2.72
C PRO A 449 4.24 -5.17 -2.77
N MET A 450 4.86 -4.96 -1.62
CA MET A 450 6.32 -4.91 -1.48
C MET A 450 6.78 -6.05 -0.57
N TRP A 451 7.16 -7.18 -1.18
CA TRP A 451 7.83 -8.28 -0.48
C TRP A 451 9.28 -7.94 -0.15
N SER A 452 9.85 -8.60 0.85
CA SER A 452 11.13 -8.18 1.45
C SER A 452 12.21 -9.26 1.49
N GLU A 453 12.12 -10.36 0.72
CA GLU A 453 13.14 -11.41 0.69
C GLU A 453 14.56 -10.86 0.45
N SER A 454 14.65 -9.86 -0.44
CA SER A 454 15.91 -9.23 -0.84
C SER A 454 16.09 -7.78 -0.37
N ALA A 455 15.03 -7.14 0.15
CA ALA A 455 15.06 -5.76 0.61
C ALA A 455 15.35 -5.73 2.11
N ARG A 456 16.54 -5.28 2.50
CA ARG A 456 17.07 -5.42 3.87
C ARG A 456 16.97 -4.12 4.67
N THR A 457 16.81 -3.00 3.98
CA THR A 457 16.70 -1.66 4.55
C THR A 457 15.55 -0.90 3.90
N ILE A 458 15.04 0.13 4.58
CA ILE A 458 13.96 0.96 4.02
C ILE A 458 14.39 1.68 2.72
N ASP A 459 15.69 1.93 2.55
CA ASP A 459 16.22 2.50 1.31
C ASP A 459 16.23 1.45 0.17
N ASP A 460 16.40 0.16 0.47
CA ASP A 460 16.20 -0.92 -0.51
C ASP A 460 14.72 -0.96 -0.95
N VAL A 461 13.80 -0.91 0.03
CA VAL A 461 12.35 -0.83 -0.21
C VAL A 461 12.00 0.33 -1.13
N PHE A 462 12.47 1.53 -0.84
CA PHE A 462 12.20 2.69 -1.70
C PHE A 462 12.82 2.59 -3.08
N SER A 463 14.04 2.04 -3.18
CA SER A 463 14.72 1.85 -4.46
C SER A 463 13.97 0.91 -5.42
N LEU A 464 13.27 -0.08 -4.87
CA LEU A 464 12.42 -1.01 -5.59
C LEU A 464 11.01 -0.42 -5.84
N ALA A 465 10.45 0.27 -4.85
CA ALA A 465 9.11 0.83 -4.94
C ALA A 465 9.01 1.99 -5.94
N PHE A 466 9.94 2.95 -5.91
CA PHE A 466 9.87 4.13 -6.75
C PHE A 466 10.70 3.98 -8.04
N PRO A 467 10.12 4.30 -9.22
CA PRO A 467 8.88 5.09 -9.42
C PRO A 467 7.59 4.27 -9.62
N ARG A 468 7.61 2.94 -9.54
CA ARG A 468 6.45 2.07 -9.86
C ARG A 468 5.26 2.24 -8.93
N ALA A 469 5.48 2.51 -7.64
CA ALA A 469 4.42 2.83 -6.69
C ALA A 469 3.59 4.04 -7.16
N ALA A 470 4.22 5.05 -7.77
CA ALA A 470 3.53 6.21 -8.32
C ALA A 470 2.68 5.86 -9.56
N ALA A 471 3.12 4.89 -10.36
CA ALA A 471 2.34 4.35 -11.49
C ALA A 471 1.07 3.64 -10.99
N ILE A 472 1.20 2.78 -9.98
CA ILE A 472 0.06 2.08 -9.38
C ILE A 472 -0.90 3.06 -8.69
N ALA A 473 -0.39 4.07 -8.01
CA ALA A 473 -1.21 5.13 -7.42
C ALA A 473 -2.09 5.85 -8.48
N GLU A 474 -1.53 6.11 -9.67
CA GLU A 474 -2.30 6.69 -10.77
C GLU A 474 -3.40 5.77 -11.28
N ILE A 475 -3.17 4.46 -11.34
CA ILE A 475 -4.21 3.48 -11.67
C ILE A 475 -5.31 3.46 -10.61
N ALA A 476 -4.93 3.59 -9.34
CA ALA A 476 -5.83 3.56 -8.20
C ALA A 476 -6.72 4.81 -8.10
N TRP A 477 -6.18 5.98 -8.48
CA TRP A 477 -6.79 7.27 -8.25
C TRP A 477 -7.39 7.91 -9.51
N SER A 478 -6.66 7.91 -10.63
CA SER A 478 -7.02 8.75 -11.78
C SER A 478 -8.15 8.17 -12.64
N PRO A 479 -8.96 9.02 -13.31
CA PRO A 479 -10.01 8.54 -14.19
C PRO A 479 -9.46 7.73 -15.36
N GLN A 480 -10.06 6.56 -15.60
CA GLN A 480 -9.63 5.64 -16.65
C GLN A 480 -9.56 6.29 -18.03
N LEU A 481 -10.60 7.05 -18.39
CA LEU A 481 -10.82 7.59 -19.73
C LEU A 481 -10.20 8.99 -19.94
N SER A 482 -9.36 9.46 -19.01
CA SER A 482 -8.69 10.74 -19.17
C SER A 482 -7.72 10.69 -20.36
N PRO A 483 -7.73 11.70 -21.27
CA PRO A 483 -6.81 11.73 -22.41
C PRO A 483 -5.34 11.95 -22.00
N LEU A 484 -5.09 12.32 -20.74
CA LEU A 484 -3.75 12.48 -20.17
C LEU A 484 -3.33 11.26 -19.31
N ARG A 485 -4.20 10.25 -19.13
CA ARG A 485 -3.82 8.97 -18.52
C ARG A 485 -3.19 8.08 -19.60
N THR A 486 -2.05 8.52 -20.13
CA THR A 486 -1.22 7.77 -21.07
C THR A 486 0.20 7.64 -20.52
N TRP A 487 0.92 6.62 -20.97
CA TRP A 487 2.30 6.39 -20.57
C TRP A 487 3.18 7.62 -20.83
N GLU A 488 3.06 8.23 -22.01
CA GLU A 488 3.84 9.41 -22.40
C GLU A 488 3.57 10.62 -21.50
N SER A 489 2.32 10.80 -21.08
CA SER A 489 1.99 11.87 -20.13
C SER A 489 2.54 11.55 -18.74
N PHE A 490 2.34 10.31 -18.26
CA PHE A 490 2.82 9.88 -16.95
C PHE A 490 4.34 10.04 -16.83
N ARG A 491 5.12 9.49 -17.77
CA ARG A 491 6.59 9.60 -17.76
C ARG A 491 7.07 11.05 -17.80
N GLY A 492 6.31 11.95 -18.43
CA GLY A 492 6.61 13.39 -18.45
C GLY A 492 6.32 14.08 -17.11
N ARG A 493 5.23 13.71 -16.44
CA ARG A 493 4.84 14.29 -15.13
C ARG A 493 5.75 13.81 -14.01
N ILE A 494 6.00 12.51 -13.92
CA ILE A 494 6.84 11.90 -12.88
C ILE A 494 8.31 12.34 -12.96
N ALA A 495 8.78 12.77 -14.15
CA ALA A 495 10.17 13.14 -14.39
C ALA A 495 10.74 14.23 -13.47
N SER A 496 9.89 15.04 -12.83
CA SER A 496 10.31 16.11 -11.90
C SER A 496 10.24 15.73 -10.41
N HIS A 497 9.65 14.59 -10.07
CA HIS A 497 9.49 14.14 -8.68
C HIS A 497 10.80 13.79 -7.94
N PRO A 498 11.92 13.42 -8.60
CA PRO A 498 13.18 13.19 -7.89
C PRO A 498 13.63 14.33 -6.99
N GLN A 499 13.28 15.58 -7.30
CA GLN A 499 13.61 16.72 -6.44
C GLN A 499 12.92 16.62 -5.07
N ALA A 500 11.64 16.21 -5.05
CA ALA A 500 10.89 15.99 -3.82
C ALA A 500 11.43 14.76 -3.08
N TRP A 501 11.63 13.64 -3.78
CA TRP A 501 12.18 12.41 -3.20
C TRP A 501 13.54 12.63 -2.54
N GLN A 502 14.43 13.39 -3.17
CA GLN A 502 15.73 13.74 -2.59
C GLN A 502 15.60 14.58 -1.30
N SER A 503 14.68 15.55 -1.28
CA SER A 503 14.42 16.36 -0.07
C SER A 503 13.86 15.52 1.09
N GLU A 504 13.18 14.42 0.76
CA GLU A 504 12.54 13.49 1.70
C GLU A 504 13.40 12.25 1.98
N ARG A 505 14.60 12.16 1.39
CA ARG A 505 15.52 11.02 1.50
C ARG A 505 14.87 9.69 1.09
N ILE A 506 14.14 9.73 -0.02
CA ILE A 506 13.57 8.57 -0.71
C ILE A 506 14.54 8.20 -1.84
N THR A 507 15.14 7.01 -1.74
CA THR A 507 15.89 6.39 -2.85
C THR A 507 14.92 5.91 -3.93
N PHE A 508 15.36 5.86 -5.18
CA PHE A 508 14.53 5.44 -6.29
C PHE A 508 15.39 4.81 -7.39
N HIS A 509 14.78 3.98 -8.23
CA HIS A 509 15.41 3.48 -9.45
C HIS A 509 15.40 4.55 -10.56
N ASP A 510 16.59 4.94 -11.01
CA ASP A 510 16.81 5.83 -12.14
C ASP A 510 16.52 5.11 -13.47
N SER A 511 15.23 4.91 -13.79
CA SER A 511 14.81 4.20 -15.00
C SER A 511 15.15 4.96 -16.27
N GLU A 512 15.79 4.28 -17.23
CA GLU A 512 16.06 4.81 -18.58
C GLU A 512 14.79 5.10 -19.39
N GLU A 513 13.65 4.55 -18.95
CA GLU A 513 12.33 4.82 -19.55
C GLU A 513 11.86 6.26 -19.33
N ILE A 514 12.44 6.98 -18.36
CA ILE A 514 12.04 8.33 -17.99
C ILE A 514 13.18 9.30 -18.26
N THR A 515 12.87 10.43 -18.88
CA THR A 515 13.85 11.51 -19.07
C THR A 515 13.72 12.48 -17.92
N TRP A 516 14.48 12.22 -16.84
CA TRP A 516 14.39 12.96 -15.59
C TRP A 516 14.77 14.43 -15.76
N VAL A 517 14.07 15.30 -15.05
CA VAL A 517 14.42 16.70 -14.93
C VAL A 517 15.57 16.79 -13.93
N THR A 518 16.78 17.01 -14.44
CA THR A 518 17.94 17.28 -13.58
C THR A 518 17.72 18.59 -12.83
N ALA A 519 17.94 18.58 -11.51
CA ALA A 519 17.92 19.77 -10.67
C ALA A 519 18.95 20.82 -11.10
#